data_AF-A0A3E2N3H9-F1
#
_entry.id   AF-A0A3E2N3H9-F1
#
_cell.length_a   1.000
_cell.length_b   1.000
_cell.length_c   1.000
_cell.angle_alpha   90.00
_cell.angle_beta   90.00
_cell.angle_gamma   90.00
#
_symmetry.space_group_name_H-M   'P 1'
#
loop_
_entity.id
_entity.type
_entity.pdbx_description
1 polymer ?
#
loop_
_entity_poly.entity_id
_entity_poly.type
_entity_poly.pdbx_seq_one_letter_code
_entity_poly.pdbx_strand_id
1 'polypeptide(L)'
;MLIIISLSVIIFITLFLNIEKNIKLKRISNIKNEIKKTFGKKTEDQYFELELIERYWEIKSANIKNDIDRIDDITWYDLEMDQVYCKINNCKSFAGEQILYSILHETKINEKDYAGLESKINYFESELIERDEIWYIISRIGKNRDSYYLPDYIKNLEAFRISNIEYFHFMRILLLLSFIPAIVNLNYIFL
;
A
#
# COMPACT_ATOMS: atom_id res chain seq x y z
N MET A 1 -12.80 -38.32 -28.99
CA MET A 1 -12.24 -36.96 -29.19
C MET A 1 -12.60 -36.02 -28.04
N LEU A 2 -13.89 -35.82 -27.71
CA LEU A 2 -14.34 -34.95 -26.61
C LEU A 2 -13.75 -35.32 -25.23
N ILE A 3 -13.72 -36.61 -24.88
CA ILE A 3 -13.13 -37.09 -23.61
C ILE A 3 -11.63 -36.79 -23.52
N ILE A 4 -10.90 -36.90 -24.64
CA ILE A 4 -9.45 -36.63 -24.69
C ILE A 4 -9.20 -35.13 -24.55
N ILE A 5 -10.01 -34.30 -25.22
CA ILE A 5 -9.95 -32.84 -25.10
C ILE A 5 -10.27 -32.42 -23.66
N SER A 6 -11.32 -32.97 -23.03
CA SER A 6 -11.67 -32.64 -21.66
C SER A 6 -10.57 -33.05 -20.66
N LEU A 7 -9.95 -34.21 -20.84
CA LEU A 7 -8.81 -34.63 -20.01
C LEU A 7 -7.60 -33.70 -20.19
N SER A 8 -7.29 -33.32 -21.43
CA SER A 8 -6.19 -32.39 -21.73
C SER A 8 -6.40 -31.03 -21.05
N VAL A 9 -7.64 -30.52 -21.04
CA VAL A 9 -7.99 -29.25 -20.39
C VAL A 9 -7.85 -29.36 -18.87
N ILE A 10 -8.31 -30.45 -18.26
CA ILE A 10 -8.18 -30.67 -16.81
C ILE A 10 -6.69 -30.73 -16.39
N ILE A 11 -5.87 -31.44 -17.18
CA ILE A 11 -4.42 -31.52 -16.94
C ILE A 11 -3.78 -30.13 -17.04
N PHE A 12 -4.15 -29.35 -18.05
CA PHE A 12 -3.64 -27.98 -18.21
C PHE A 12 -4.04 -27.08 -17.03
N ILE A 13 -5.29 -27.15 -16.58
CA ILE A 13 -5.78 -26.36 -15.43
C ILE A 13 -5.02 -26.74 -14.16
N THR A 14 -4.85 -28.04 -13.88
CA THR A 14 -4.13 -28.49 -12.67
C THR A 14 -2.65 -28.10 -12.69
N LEU A 15 -1.99 -28.18 -13.84
CA LEU A 15 -0.62 -27.68 -14.02
C LEU A 15 -0.53 -26.18 -13.81
N PHE A 16 -1.44 -25.42 -14.42
CA PHE A 16 -1.51 -23.97 -14.29
C PHE A 16 -1.66 -23.53 -12.82
N LEU A 17 -2.61 -24.12 -12.10
CA LEU A 17 -2.85 -23.84 -10.67
C LEU A 17 -1.62 -24.18 -9.80
N ASN A 18 -0.92 -25.28 -10.08
CA ASN A 18 0.30 -25.66 -9.35
C ASN A 18 1.45 -24.68 -9.61
N ILE A 19 1.62 -24.23 -10.85
CA ILE A 19 2.64 -23.23 -11.22
C ILE A 19 2.37 -21.92 -10.49
N GLU A 20 1.14 -21.41 -10.52
CA GLU A 20 0.77 -20.18 -9.81
C GLU A 20 1.00 -20.29 -8.30
N LYS A 21 0.61 -21.43 -7.70
CA LYS A 21 0.84 -21.70 -6.27
C LYS A 21 2.33 -21.67 -5.93
N ASN A 22 3.16 -22.33 -6.72
CA ASN A 22 4.61 -22.39 -6.48
C ASN A 22 5.27 -21.01 -6.64
N ILE A 23 4.89 -20.23 -7.66
CA ILE A 23 5.37 -18.86 -7.84
C ILE A 23 4.97 -18.00 -6.64
N LYS A 24 3.72 -18.11 -6.18
CA LYS A 24 3.21 -17.37 -5.01
C LYS A 24 3.99 -17.72 -3.75
N LEU A 25 4.18 -19.01 -3.45
CA LEU A 25 4.93 -19.46 -2.27
C LEU A 25 6.38 -18.96 -2.30
N LYS A 26 7.04 -19.01 -3.46
CA LYS A 26 8.40 -18.51 -3.63
C LYS A 26 8.49 -17.01 -3.41
N ARG A 27 7.54 -16.22 -3.94
CA ARG A 27 7.45 -14.77 -3.69
C ARG A 27 7.30 -14.45 -2.20
N ILE A 28 6.41 -15.15 -1.50
CA ILE A 28 6.19 -14.98 -0.06
C ILE A 28 7.47 -15.27 0.72
N SER A 29 8.12 -16.39 0.42
CA SER A 29 9.38 -16.77 1.08
C SER A 29 10.48 -15.73 0.83
N ASN A 30 10.60 -15.22 -0.40
CA ASN A 30 11.58 -14.19 -0.74
C ASN A 30 11.35 -12.90 0.06
N ILE A 31 10.11 -12.41 0.13
CA ILE A 31 9.77 -11.20 0.90
C ILE A 31 10.09 -11.40 2.38
N LYS A 32 9.69 -12.54 2.97
CA LYS A 32 9.99 -12.84 4.38
C LYS A 32 11.50 -12.90 4.64
N ASN A 33 12.27 -13.48 3.72
CA ASN A 33 13.72 -13.53 3.83
C ASN A 33 14.37 -12.15 3.67
N GLU A 34 13.85 -11.30 2.80
CA GLU A 34 14.30 -9.92 2.65
C GLU A 34 14.06 -9.14 3.94
N ILE A 35 12.85 -9.19 4.50
CA ILE A 35 12.49 -8.53 5.77
C ILE A 35 13.47 -8.91 6.87
N LYS A 36 13.73 -10.21 7.07
CA LYS A 36 14.72 -10.71 8.04
C LYS A 36 16.11 -10.16 7.82
N LYS A 37 16.51 -9.97 6.56
CA LYS A 37 17.84 -9.46 6.21
C LYS A 37 17.96 -7.95 6.38
N THR A 38 16.88 -7.20 6.16
CA THR A 38 16.90 -5.72 6.13
C THR A 38 16.47 -5.08 7.43
N PHE A 39 15.67 -5.77 8.27
CA PHE A 39 15.16 -5.18 9.51
C PHE A 39 16.29 -4.71 10.43
N GLY A 40 16.20 -3.47 10.91
CA GLY A 40 17.19 -2.85 11.79
C GLY A 40 18.54 -2.51 11.13
N LYS A 41 18.67 -2.71 9.81
CA LYS A 41 19.89 -2.33 9.08
C LYS A 41 19.74 -0.96 8.45
N LYS A 42 20.88 -0.29 8.26
CA LYS A 42 20.94 0.95 7.50
C LYS A 42 20.39 0.71 6.09
N THR A 43 19.45 1.54 5.67
CA THR A 43 18.92 1.54 4.31
C THR A 43 20.00 2.06 3.35
N GLU A 44 20.12 1.45 2.17
CA GLU A 44 20.91 2.04 1.08
C GLU A 44 20.30 3.38 0.66
N ASP A 45 21.07 4.24 -0.02
CA ASP A 45 20.59 5.55 -0.46
C ASP A 45 19.37 5.37 -1.39
N GLN A 46 18.19 5.64 -0.85
CA GLN A 46 16.92 5.54 -1.55
C GLN A 46 16.51 6.91 -2.06
N TYR A 47 16.12 6.97 -3.34
CA TYR A 47 15.46 8.14 -3.87
C TYR A 47 13.99 8.13 -3.45
N PHE A 48 13.54 9.22 -2.83
CA PHE A 48 12.16 9.41 -2.42
C PHE A 48 11.55 10.58 -3.18
N GLU A 49 10.30 10.42 -3.61
CA GLU A 49 9.49 11.54 -4.08
C GLU A 49 8.92 12.27 -2.85
N LEU A 50 9.71 13.21 -2.29
CA LEU A 50 9.33 13.96 -1.07
C LEU A 50 7.95 14.61 -1.20
N GLU A 51 7.61 15.13 -2.38
CA GLU A 51 6.29 15.69 -2.71
C GLU A 51 5.12 14.74 -2.42
N LEU A 52 5.32 13.42 -2.57
CA LEU A 52 4.29 12.43 -2.26
C LEU A 52 4.23 12.10 -0.77
N ILE A 53 5.38 12.16 -0.10
CA ILE A 53 5.52 11.83 1.32
C ILE A 53 4.98 12.97 2.19
N GLU A 54 5.23 14.22 1.81
CA GLU A 54 4.81 15.40 2.58
C GLU A 54 3.29 15.63 2.56
N ARG A 55 2.58 15.08 1.56
CA ARG A 55 1.14 15.26 1.36
C ARG A 55 0.28 14.98 2.60
N TYR A 56 0.61 13.95 3.37
CA TYR A 56 -0.07 13.70 4.65
C TYR A 56 0.24 14.78 5.70
N TRP A 57 1.50 15.22 5.75
CA TRP A 57 1.95 16.28 6.65
C TRP A 57 1.29 17.62 6.31
N GLU A 58 1.12 17.97 5.03
CA GLU A 58 0.38 19.18 4.62
C GLU A 58 -1.05 19.17 5.15
N ILE A 59 -1.74 18.02 5.07
CA ILE A 59 -3.10 17.88 5.59
C ILE A 59 -3.12 17.98 7.12
N LYS A 60 -2.16 17.35 7.80
CA LYS A 60 -2.08 17.30 9.26
C LYS A 60 -1.70 18.65 9.85
N SER A 61 -0.66 19.29 9.31
CA SER A 61 -0.12 20.57 9.75
C SER A 61 -1.14 21.71 9.64
N ALA A 62 -2.05 21.66 8.65
CA ALA A 62 -3.16 22.61 8.54
C ALA A 62 -4.11 22.61 9.76
N ASN A 63 -4.10 21.54 10.59
CA ASN A 63 -4.90 21.45 11.81
C ASN A 63 -4.11 21.78 13.09
N ILE A 64 -2.80 22.03 12.99
CA ILE A 64 -1.95 22.40 14.12
C ILE A 64 -2.15 23.89 14.40
N LYS A 65 -2.60 24.22 15.62
CA LYS A 65 -2.95 25.61 16.00
C LYS A 65 -1.75 26.44 16.46
N ASN A 66 -0.71 25.78 16.98
CA ASN A 66 0.46 26.44 17.56
C ASN A 66 1.70 26.09 16.75
N ASP A 67 2.41 27.11 16.25
CA ASP A 67 3.64 26.90 15.48
C ASP A 67 4.76 26.24 16.29
N ILE A 68 4.74 26.37 17.61
CA ILE A 68 5.72 25.74 18.51
C ILE A 68 5.60 24.21 18.52
N ASP A 69 4.43 23.67 18.14
CA ASP A 69 4.16 22.22 18.12
C ASP A 69 4.70 21.54 16.83
N ARG A 70 5.36 22.29 15.94
CA ARG A 70 6.01 21.78 14.72
C ARG A 70 7.41 22.37 14.53
N ILE A 71 8.25 21.64 13.81
CA ILE A 71 9.52 22.16 13.29
C ILE A 71 9.20 23.05 12.09
N ASP A 72 9.76 24.26 12.06
CA ASP A 72 9.63 25.17 10.92
C ASP A 72 10.59 24.79 9.79
N ASP A 73 10.29 25.23 8.57
CA ASP A 73 11.03 24.85 7.36
C ASP A 73 12.50 25.28 7.39
N ILE A 74 12.83 26.39 8.05
CA ILE A 74 14.22 26.87 8.18
C ILE A 74 14.99 25.91 9.08
N THR A 75 14.43 25.59 10.25
CA THR A 75 15.03 24.62 11.18
C THR A 75 15.14 23.23 10.54
N TRP A 76 14.14 22.79 9.78
CA TRP A 76 14.18 21.52 9.06
C TRP A 76 15.35 21.46 8.07
N TYR A 77 15.55 22.55 7.32
CA TYR A 77 16.64 22.69 6.37
C TYR A 77 18.02 22.75 7.06
N ASP A 78 18.15 23.56 8.13
CA ASP A 78 19.40 23.71 8.89
C ASP A 78 19.88 22.38 9.52
N LEU A 79 18.93 21.50 9.86
CA LEU A 79 19.19 20.17 10.41
C LEU A 79 19.37 19.08 9.35
N GLU A 80 19.28 19.42 8.06
CA GLU A 80 19.32 18.48 6.93
C GLU A 80 18.36 17.30 7.12
N MET A 81 17.14 17.57 7.63
CA MET A 81 16.22 16.53 8.09
C MET A 81 15.72 15.60 6.97
N ASP A 82 15.76 16.03 5.70
CA ASP A 82 15.50 15.14 4.55
C ASP A 82 16.51 13.98 4.51
N GLN A 83 17.79 14.25 4.79
CA GLN A 83 18.81 13.21 4.84
C GLN A 83 18.64 12.31 6.07
N VAL A 84 18.23 12.89 7.20
CA VAL A 84 17.91 12.13 8.42
C VAL A 84 16.75 11.18 8.13
N TYR A 85 15.68 11.69 7.55
CA TYR A 85 14.52 10.91 7.11
C TYR A 85 14.95 9.75 6.21
N CYS A 86 15.74 10.02 5.16
CA CYS A 86 16.20 9.00 4.23
C CYS A 86 16.98 7.87 4.93
N LYS A 87 17.80 8.22 5.93
CA LYS A 87 18.61 7.24 6.67
C LYS A 87 17.81 6.38 7.64
N ILE A 88 16.80 6.94 8.29
CA ILE A 88 16.00 6.21 9.28
C ILE A 88 14.83 5.44 8.65
N ASN A 89 14.35 5.89 7.48
CA ASN A 89 13.19 5.31 6.83
C ASN A 89 13.46 3.85 6.40
N ASN A 90 12.84 2.94 7.14
CA ASN A 90 12.75 1.51 6.86
C ASN A 90 11.30 1.07 6.60
N CYS A 91 10.38 2.01 6.39
CA CYS A 91 8.97 1.71 6.19
C CYS A 91 8.78 0.88 4.91
N LYS A 92 7.84 -0.08 4.94
CA LYS A 92 7.50 -0.94 3.78
C LYS A 92 6.15 -0.55 3.16
N SER A 93 5.53 0.54 3.61
CA SER A 93 4.27 1.05 3.10
C SER A 93 4.30 2.57 2.92
N PHE A 94 3.54 3.08 1.95
CA PHE A 94 3.39 4.52 1.72
C PHE A 94 2.89 5.25 2.97
N ALA A 95 1.93 4.64 3.69
CA ALA A 95 1.36 5.22 4.90
C ALA A 95 2.40 5.30 6.02
N GLY A 96 3.27 4.30 6.15
CA GLY A 96 4.36 4.34 7.12
C GLY A 96 5.35 5.47 6.82
N GLU A 97 5.67 5.69 5.56
CA GLU A 97 6.56 6.78 5.13
C GLU A 97 6.00 8.16 5.41
N GLN A 98 4.72 8.37 5.08
CA GLN A 98 3.99 9.60 5.35
C GLN A 98 3.85 9.86 6.86
N ILE A 99 3.56 8.82 7.65
CA ILE A 99 3.46 8.92 9.11
C ILE A 99 4.83 9.24 9.72
N LEU A 100 5.89 8.53 9.33
CA LEU A 100 7.25 8.78 9.81
C LEU A 100 7.68 10.22 9.52
N TYR A 101 7.42 10.71 8.31
CA TYR A 101 7.72 12.09 7.92
C TYR A 101 6.96 13.10 8.81
N SER A 102 5.68 12.86 9.07
CA SER A 102 4.89 13.72 9.97
C SER A 102 5.41 13.72 11.41
N ILE A 103 5.77 12.55 11.95
CA ILE A 103 6.31 12.43 13.31
C ILE A 103 7.61 13.23 13.47
N LEU A 104 8.48 13.23 12.44
CA LEU A 104 9.72 14.01 12.49
C LEU A 104 9.49 15.52 12.52
N HIS A 105 8.38 16.00 11.96
CA HIS A 105 8.03 17.41 12.00
C HIS A 105 7.33 17.83 13.30
N GLU A 106 6.86 16.89 14.11
CA GLU A 106 6.15 17.17 15.35
C GLU A 106 7.13 17.31 16.52
N THR A 107 7.11 18.47 17.19
CA THR A 107 7.93 18.71 18.39
C THR A 107 7.21 18.29 19.67
N LYS A 108 5.87 18.21 19.62
CA LYS A 108 5.04 17.85 20.76
C LYS A 108 4.71 16.36 20.75
N ILE A 109 5.49 15.60 21.50
CA ILE A 109 5.17 14.20 21.80
C ILE A 109 4.62 14.14 23.24
N ASN A 110 3.38 13.68 23.39
CA ASN A 110 2.81 13.42 24.71
C ASN A 110 3.54 12.23 25.36
N GLU A 111 3.84 12.30 26.66
CA GLU A 111 4.51 11.21 27.40
C GLU A 111 3.80 9.86 27.22
N LYS A 112 2.47 9.86 27.15
CA LYS A 112 1.70 8.64 26.89
C LYS A 112 1.94 8.06 25.51
N ASP A 113 2.06 8.91 24.49
CA ASP A 113 2.32 8.49 23.12
C ASP A 113 3.75 7.98 22.97
N TYR A 114 4.70 8.62 23.66
CA TYR A 114 6.09 8.16 23.75
C TYR A 114 6.19 6.78 24.42
N ALA A 115 5.55 6.59 25.58
CA ALA A 115 5.54 5.30 26.27
C ALA A 115 4.89 4.20 25.42
N GLY A 116 3.83 4.53 24.67
CA GLY A 116 3.20 3.61 23.72
C GLY A 116 4.10 3.26 22.53
N LEU A 117 4.89 4.21 22.03
CA LEU A 117 5.89 3.97 20.98
C LEU A 117 7.01 3.05 21.50
N GLU A 118 7.58 3.39 22.65
CA GLU A 118 8.65 2.63 23.31
C GLU A 118 8.23 1.17 23.57
N SER A 119 7.00 0.97 24.06
CA SER A 119 6.44 -0.38 24.25
C SER A 119 6.36 -1.18 22.95
N LYS A 120 5.98 -0.54 21.83
CA LYS A 120 5.94 -1.20 20.51
C LYS A 120 7.33 -1.52 19.99
N ILE A 121 8.29 -0.61 20.17
CA ILE A 121 9.70 -0.82 19.78
C ILE A 121 10.25 -2.05 20.51
N ASN A 122 10.10 -2.09 21.84
CA ASN A 122 10.56 -3.21 22.66
C ASN A 122 9.90 -4.53 22.26
N TYR A 123 8.58 -4.52 21.98
CA TYR A 123 7.87 -5.72 21.52
C TYR A 123 8.41 -6.24 20.18
N PHE A 124 8.62 -5.36 19.19
CA PHE A 124 9.15 -5.76 17.90
C PHE A 124 10.65 -6.12 17.94
N GLU A 125 11.37 -5.69 18.97
CA GLU A 125 12.75 -6.12 19.21
C GLU A 125 12.82 -7.52 19.82
N SER A 126 11.93 -7.85 20.78
CA SER A 126 11.93 -9.15 21.46
C SER A 126 11.24 -10.27 20.65
N GLU A 127 10.07 -9.99 20.06
CA GLU A 127 9.21 -10.99 19.42
C GLU A 127 9.47 -11.09 17.91
N LEU A 128 10.55 -11.80 17.54
CA LEU A 128 11.02 -11.89 16.15
C LEU A 128 10.00 -12.54 15.18
N ILE A 129 9.23 -13.53 15.65
CA ILE A 129 8.30 -14.28 14.80
C ILE A 129 7.12 -13.37 14.42
N GLU A 130 6.49 -12.77 15.41
CA GLU A 130 5.37 -11.85 15.29
C GLU A 130 5.78 -10.60 14.51
N ARG A 131 6.98 -10.06 14.79
CA ARG A 131 7.57 -8.98 14.00
C ARG A 131 7.61 -9.34 12.52
N ASP A 132 8.20 -10.47 12.16
CA ASP A 132 8.39 -10.84 10.75
C ASP A 132 7.05 -11.07 10.03
N GLU A 133 6.05 -11.59 10.73
CA GLU A 133 4.68 -11.74 10.20
C GLU A 133 4.00 -10.38 9.97
N ILE A 134 4.07 -9.48 10.95
CA ILE A 134 3.49 -8.14 10.86
C ILE A 134 4.19 -7.34 9.75
N TRP A 135 5.52 -7.37 9.67
CA TRP A 135 6.26 -6.73 8.58
C TRP A 135 5.91 -7.29 7.21
N TYR A 136 5.69 -8.60 7.11
CA TYR A 136 5.20 -9.20 5.88
C TYR A 136 3.82 -8.63 5.50
N ILE A 137 2.89 -8.51 6.46
CA ILE A 137 1.58 -7.90 6.21
C ILE A 137 1.72 -6.44 5.76
N ILE A 138 2.54 -5.64 6.45
CA ILE A 138 2.79 -4.23 6.11
C ILE A 138 3.39 -4.09 4.72
N SER A 139 4.36 -4.95 4.35
CA SER A 139 4.97 -4.92 3.03
C SER A 139 3.99 -5.19 1.88
N ARG A 140 2.85 -5.84 2.17
CA ARG A 140 1.79 -6.06 1.16
C ARG A 140 0.95 -4.81 0.89
N ILE A 141 0.96 -3.83 1.78
CA ILE A 141 0.37 -2.50 1.51
C ILE A 141 1.18 -1.83 0.39
N GLY A 142 2.51 -1.93 0.49
CA GLY A 142 3.43 -1.46 -0.55
C GLY A 142 3.49 0.06 -0.68
N LYS A 143 4.23 0.49 -1.70
CA LYS A 143 4.58 1.89 -1.98
C LYS A 143 4.15 2.30 -3.39
N ASN A 144 2.95 1.91 -3.79
CA ASN A 144 2.42 2.32 -5.09
C ASN A 144 2.23 3.84 -5.08
N ARG A 145 2.70 4.52 -6.13
CA ARG A 145 2.67 5.98 -6.26
C ARG A 145 1.28 6.57 -6.01
N ASP A 146 0.25 5.94 -6.57
CA ASP A 146 -1.15 6.38 -6.42
C ASP A 146 -1.66 6.30 -4.98
N SER A 147 -1.08 5.41 -4.16
CA SER A 147 -1.49 5.23 -2.77
C SER A 147 -1.14 6.42 -1.88
N TYR A 148 -0.10 7.20 -2.23
CA TYR A 148 0.27 8.41 -1.47
C TYR A 148 -0.79 9.52 -1.52
N TYR A 149 -1.71 9.46 -2.49
CA TYR A 149 -2.84 10.39 -2.60
C TYR A 149 -4.02 10.00 -1.69
N LEU A 150 -3.97 8.84 -1.03
CA LEU A 150 -5.05 8.35 -0.19
C LEU A 150 -5.49 9.35 0.90
N PRO A 151 -4.57 10.06 1.61
CA PRO A 151 -4.96 11.07 2.58
C PRO A 151 -5.89 12.15 2.01
N ASP A 152 -5.64 12.64 0.79
CA ASP A 152 -6.47 13.65 0.13
C ASP A 152 -7.81 13.12 -0.32
N TYR A 153 -7.85 11.88 -0.83
CA TYR A 153 -9.10 11.22 -1.16
C TYR A 153 -9.99 11.10 0.07
N ILE A 154 -9.42 10.71 1.21
CA ILE A 154 -10.15 10.58 2.49
C ILE A 154 -10.63 11.95 2.98
N LYS A 155 -9.80 13.00 2.86
CA LYS A 155 -10.18 14.36 3.27
C LYS A 155 -11.29 14.95 2.39
N ASN A 156 -11.26 14.65 1.09
CA ASN A 156 -12.14 15.24 0.08
C ASN A 156 -13.16 14.24 -0.48
N LEU A 157 -13.66 13.30 0.32
CA LEU A 157 -14.60 12.25 -0.13
C LEU A 157 -15.83 12.82 -0.86
N GLU A 158 -16.31 13.99 -0.45
CA GLU A 158 -17.45 14.65 -1.09
C GLU A 158 -17.13 15.14 -2.52
N ALA A 159 -15.91 15.62 -2.76
CA ALA A 159 -15.47 16.06 -4.08
C ALA A 159 -15.33 14.89 -5.07
N PHE A 160 -15.06 13.68 -4.57
CA PHE A 160 -14.97 12.45 -5.36
C PHE A 160 -16.31 11.71 -5.48
N ARG A 161 -17.41 12.28 -4.98
CA ARG A 161 -18.73 11.67 -5.10
C ARG A 161 -19.17 11.71 -6.57
N ILE A 162 -19.17 10.55 -7.21
CA ILE A 162 -19.60 10.41 -8.61
C ILE A 162 -21.06 10.81 -8.71
N SER A 163 -21.31 11.95 -9.37
CA SER A 163 -22.67 12.40 -9.65
C SER A 163 -23.36 11.45 -10.63
N ASN A 164 -24.67 11.27 -10.48
CA ASN A 164 -25.51 10.43 -11.35
C ASN A 164 -25.06 8.97 -11.43
N ILE A 165 -24.85 8.32 -10.28
CA ILE A 165 -24.45 6.91 -10.21
C ILE A 165 -25.43 5.97 -10.97
N GLU A 166 -26.70 6.37 -11.05
CA GLU A 166 -27.75 5.69 -11.82
C GLU A 166 -27.41 5.57 -13.32
N TYR A 167 -26.74 6.57 -13.89
CA TYR A 167 -26.29 6.52 -15.29
C TYR A 167 -25.21 5.45 -15.50
N PHE A 168 -24.29 5.30 -14.53
CA PHE A 168 -23.27 4.25 -14.59
C PHE A 168 -23.89 2.85 -14.41
N HIS A 169 -24.92 2.71 -13.58
CA HIS A 169 -25.69 1.48 -13.48
C HIS A 169 -26.40 1.14 -14.80
N PHE A 170 -27.03 2.12 -15.44
CA PHE A 170 -27.64 1.96 -16.76
C PHE A 170 -26.63 1.54 -17.84
N MET A 171 -25.47 2.21 -17.90
CA MET A 171 -24.39 1.88 -18.84
C MET A 171 -23.86 0.45 -18.63
N ARG A 172 -23.76 -0.01 -17.38
CA ARG A 172 -23.38 -1.39 -17.06
C ARG A 172 -24.40 -2.41 -17.59
N ILE A 173 -25.70 -2.12 -17.48
CA ILE A 173 -26.76 -2.99 -18.01
C ILE A 173 -26.70 -3.03 -19.54
N LEU A 174 -26.52 -1.87 -20.20
CA LEU A 174 -26.39 -1.78 -21.64
C LEU A 174 -25.21 -2.60 -22.17
N LEU A 175 -24.06 -2.54 -21.48
CA LEU A 175 -22.89 -3.36 -21.81
C LEU A 175 -23.21 -4.86 -21.76
N LEU A 176 -23.92 -5.32 -20.72
CA LEU A 176 -24.32 -6.73 -20.60
C LEU A 176 -25.30 -7.14 -21.71
N LEU A 177 -26.24 -6.28 -22.07
CA LEU A 177 -27.20 -6.53 -23.15
C LEU A 177 -26.52 -6.65 -24.53
N SER A 178 -25.37 -5.98 -24.73
CA SER A 178 -24.63 -6.05 -25.99
C SER A 178 -24.10 -7.45 -26.35
N PHE A 179 -24.01 -8.36 -25.38
CA PHE A 179 -23.58 -9.73 -25.61
C PHE A 179 -24.72 -10.67 -26.06
N ILE A 180 -25.99 -10.27 -25.88
CA ILE A 180 -27.15 -11.10 -26.25
C ILE A 180 -27.15 -11.43 -27.76
N PRO A 181 -26.94 -10.49 -28.69
CA PRO A 181 -26.88 -10.80 -30.13
C PRO A 181 -25.77 -11.78 -30.49
N ALA A 182 -24.61 -11.71 -29.82
CA ALA A 182 -23.50 -12.63 -30.05
C ALA A 182 -23.83 -14.06 -29.63
N ILE A 183 -24.52 -14.23 -28.49
CA ILE A 183 -24.99 -15.54 -28.02
C ILE A 183 -26.07 -16.12 -28.96
N VAL A 184 -27.00 -15.27 -29.40
CA VAL A 184 -28.07 -15.69 -30.32
C VAL A 184 -27.47 -16.13 -31.66
N ASN A 185 -26.50 -15.41 -32.20
CA ASN A 185 -25.85 -15.75 -33.48
C ASN A 185 -25.00 -17.04 -33.40
N LEU A 186 -24.35 -17.30 -32.26
CA LEU A 186 -23.66 -18.58 -32.01
C LEU A 186 -24.62 -19.77 -32.08
N ASN A 187 -25.86 -19.65 -31.60
CA ASN A 187 -26.85 -20.72 -31.70
C ASN A 187 -27.31 -21.00 -33.14
N TYR A 188 -27.27 -20.02 -34.05
CA TYR A 188 -27.63 -20.22 -35.47
C TYR A 188 -26.53 -20.88 -36.29
N ILE A 189 -25.27 -20.84 -35.84
CA ILE A 189 -24.14 -21.50 -36.53
C ILE A 189 -24.07 -23.00 -36.21
N PHE A 190 -24.72 -23.45 -35.14
CA PHE A 190 -24.75 -24.85 -34.68
C PHE A 190 -26.04 -25.61 -35.04
N LEU A 191 -26.98 -25.00 -35.77
CA LEU A 191 -28.19 -25.64 -36.31
C LEU A 191 -28.08 -25.76 -37.83
#